data_AF-A0A7Y6NJE1-F1
#
_entry.id   AF-A0A7Y6NJE1-F1
#
_cell.length_a   1.000
_cell.length_b   1.000
_cell.length_c   1.000
_cell.angle_alpha   90.00
_cell.angle_beta   90.00
_cell.angle_gamma   90.00
#
_symmetry.space_group_name_H-M   'P 1'
#
loop_
_entity.id
_entity.type
_entity.pdbx_description
1 polymer ?
#
loop_
_entity_poly.entity_id
_entity_poly.type
_entity_poly.pdbx_seq_one_letter_code
_entity_poly.pdbx_strand_id
1 'polypeptide(L)'
;MPFDLISRRFVVAALCSAPHAALLAQGAPAPRLASKEEYRACRLAQADVEARKVRLGERVQRHNDAVVAQQARSEAFLKSPLGRNANGDAAAYNRAIAALNEGSDVINREIAAIGKEQDAVNAQVGEVNARCAAQAVDRGIAEEVDRELGAAPK
;
A
#
# COMPACT_ATOMS: atom_id res chain seq x y z
N MET A 1 15.47 -3.04 27.86
CA MET A 1 16.42 -3.79 28.70
C MET A 1 17.61 -4.16 27.83
N PRO A 2 18.83 -3.68 28.14
CA PRO A 2 20.02 -4.01 27.37
C PRO A 2 20.69 -5.25 27.98
N PHE A 3 21.14 -6.19 27.15
CA PHE A 3 22.13 -7.17 27.57
C PHE A 3 23.33 -7.05 26.67
N ASP A 4 24.39 -6.57 27.31
CA ASP A 4 25.75 -6.52 26.83
C ASP A 4 26.48 -7.78 27.34
N LEU A 5 27.54 -8.17 26.60
CA LEU A 5 28.61 -9.09 26.97
C LEU A 5 28.27 -10.59 27.14
N ILE A 6 28.90 -11.44 26.31
CA ILE A 6 29.98 -12.34 26.74
C ILE A 6 30.79 -12.76 25.50
N SER A 7 32.02 -12.29 25.48
CA SER A 7 33.14 -12.84 24.73
C SER A 7 33.65 -14.09 25.45
N ARG A 8 33.81 -15.22 24.76
CA ARG A 8 34.98 -16.13 24.89
C ARG A 8 34.87 -17.45 24.10
N ARG A 9 36.01 -17.75 23.45
CA ARG A 9 36.62 -19.06 23.16
C ARG A 9 36.28 -19.75 21.83
N PHE A 10 37.19 -19.47 20.89
CA PHE A 10 37.81 -20.44 19.98
C PHE A 10 37.80 -21.88 20.54
N VAL A 11 37.20 -22.79 19.78
CA VAL A 11 37.60 -24.19 19.70
C VAL A 11 37.90 -24.47 18.23
N VAL A 12 39.18 -24.64 17.94
CA VAL A 12 39.69 -25.21 16.70
C VAL A 12 39.39 -26.71 16.74
N ALA A 13 38.54 -27.19 15.85
CA ALA A 13 38.45 -28.60 15.49
C ALA A 13 38.66 -28.71 13.99
N ALA A 14 39.90 -29.02 13.62
CA ALA A 14 40.27 -29.42 12.27
C ALA A 14 39.91 -30.90 12.05
N LEU A 15 39.69 -31.23 10.76
CA LEU A 15 39.67 -32.56 10.14
C LEU A 15 38.31 -33.27 10.08
N CYS A 16 37.60 -33.02 8.99
CA CYS A 16 37.12 -34.10 8.12
C CYS A 16 37.04 -33.59 6.68
N SER A 17 38.06 -33.97 5.90
CA SER A 17 38.09 -33.85 4.45
C SER A 17 36.98 -34.71 3.86
N ALA A 18 35.88 -34.09 3.44
CA ALA A 18 34.88 -34.71 2.59
C ALA A 18 34.68 -33.78 1.38
N PRO A 19 34.86 -34.26 0.13
CA PRO A 19 34.69 -33.44 -1.05
C PRO A 19 33.19 -33.15 -1.22
N HIS A 20 32.71 -32.05 -0.66
CA HIS A 20 31.34 -31.53 -0.85
C HIS A 20 31.22 -30.75 -2.17
N ALA A 21 31.84 -31.26 -3.23
CA ALA A 21 31.80 -30.64 -4.56
C ALA A 21 31.14 -31.59 -5.57
N ALA A 22 30.03 -32.25 -5.21
CA ALA A 22 29.29 -33.10 -6.17
C ALA A 22 27.85 -33.48 -5.73
N LEU A 23 27.15 -32.66 -4.95
CA LEU A 23 25.70 -32.79 -4.73
C LEU A 23 25.19 -31.36 -4.51
N LEU A 24 24.76 -30.61 -5.52
CA LEU A 24 23.42 -30.65 -6.10
C LEU A 24 23.48 -29.93 -7.48
N ALA A 25 23.79 -30.65 -8.54
CA ALA A 25 23.53 -30.21 -9.92
C ALA A 25 22.57 -31.21 -10.58
N GLN A 26 21.50 -31.56 -9.87
CA GLN A 26 20.43 -32.38 -10.42
C GLN A 26 19.30 -31.46 -10.88
N GLY A 27 19.36 -31.07 -12.16
CA GLY A 27 18.19 -30.92 -13.00
C GLY A 27 17.15 -29.87 -12.61
N ALA A 28 17.51 -28.77 -11.95
CA ALA A 28 16.61 -27.61 -11.98
C ALA A 28 16.49 -27.17 -13.45
N PRO A 29 15.29 -27.21 -14.07
CA PRO A 29 15.12 -26.72 -15.43
C PRO A 29 15.63 -25.28 -15.49
N ALA A 30 16.40 -24.95 -16.53
CA ALA A 30 16.89 -23.60 -16.73
C ALA A 30 15.70 -22.63 -16.62
N PRO A 31 15.84 -21.51 -15.88
CA PRO A 31 14.74 -20.59 -15.67
C PRO A 31 14.20 -20.15 -17.03
N ARG A 32 12.91 -20.41 -17.28
CA ARG A 32 12.27 -20.03 -18.53
C ARG A 32 12.25 -18.51 -18.60
N LEU A 33 12.79 -17.96 -19.69
CA LEU A 33 12.64 -16.55 -19.97
C LEU A 33 11.17 -16.23 -20.29
N ALA A 34 10.65 -15.16 -19.69
CA ALA A 34 9.36 -14.61 -20.02
C ALA A 34 9.36 -14.14 -21.48
N SER A 35 8.24 -14.39 -22.17
CA SER A 35 7.99 -13.82 -23.49
C SER A 35 7.79 -12.30 -23.40
N LYS A 36 7.86 -11.64 -24.55
CA LYS A 36 7.58 -10.21 -24.68
C LYS A 36 6.18 -9.86 -24.15
N GLU A 37 5.19 -10.67 -24.48
CA GLU A 37 3.81 -10.50 -24.07
C GLU A 37 3.65 -10.65 -22.55
N GLU A 38 4.32 -11.65 -21.95
CA GLU A 38 4.29 -11.88 -20.50
C GLU A 38 4.94 -10.73 -19.72
N TYR A 39 6.09 -10.23 -20.19
CA TYR A 39 6.75 -9.08 -19.59
C TYR A 39 5.89 -7.81 -19.74
N ARG A 40 5.34 -7.56 -20.94
CA ARG A 40 4.45 -6.43 -21.20
C ARG A 40 3.20 -6.45 -20.31
N ALA A 41 2.57 -7.62 -20.15
CA ALA A 41 1.44 -7.78 -19.25
C ALA A 41 1.80 -7.48 -17.79
N CYS A 42 2.99 -7.90 -17.35
CA CYS A 42 3.50 -7.55 -16.02
C CYS A 42 3.74 -6.06 -15.84
N ARG A 43 4.35 -5.37 -16.82
CA ARG A 43 4.58 -3.92 -16.78
C ARG A 43 3.27 -3.12 -16.74
N LEU A 44 2.28 -3.51 -17.55
CA LEU A 44 0.96 -2.90 -17.55
C LEU A 44 0.23 -3.11 -16.21
N ALA A 45 0.30 -4.32 -15.64
CA ALA A 45 -0.30 -4.59 -14.35
C ALA A 45 0.35 -3.81 -13.20
N GLN A 46 1.68 -3.64 -13.23
CA GLN A 46 2.39 -2.78 -12.29
C GLN A 46 1.94 -1.31 -12.44
N ALA A 47 1.83 -0.82 -13.67
CA ALA A 47 1.37 0.55 -13.93
C ALA A 47 -0.08 0.79 -13.45
N ASP A 48 -0.98 -0.18 -13.66
CA ASP A 48 -2.36 -0.10 -13.15
C ASP A 48 -2.40 -0.03 -11.62
N VAL A 49 -1.65 -0.89 -10.95
CA VAL A 49 -1.52 -0.88 -9.48
C VAL A 49 -1.02 0.48 -8.97
N GLU A 50 0.02 1.04 -9.60
CA GLU A 50 0.53 2.37 -9.23
C GLU A 50 -0.52 3.47 -9.48
N ALA A 51 -1.22 3.43 -10.61
CA ALA A 51 -2.30 4.37 -10.89
C ALA A 51 -3.44 4.27 -9.85
N ARG A 52 -3.77 3.06 -9.39
CA ARG A 52 -4.74 2.84 -8.30
C ARG A 52 -4.25 3.39 -6.97
N LYS A 53 -2.98 3.19 -6.63
CA LYS A 53 -2.37 3.75 -5.40
C LYS A 53 -2.46 5.28 -5.40
N VAL A 54 -2.16 5.93 -6.53
CA VAL A 54 -2.29 7.40 -6.66
C VAL A 54 -3.73 7.84 -6.42
N ARG A 55 -4.71 7.24 -7.09
CA ARG A 55 -6.14 7.59 -6.88
C ARG A 55 -6.61 7.35 -5.45
N LEU A 56 -6.16 6.27 -4.81
CA LEU A 56 -6.44 6.00 -3.41
C LEU A 56 -5.80 7.06 -2.50
N GLY A 57 -4.57 7.48 -2.77
CA GLY A 57 -3.90 8.56 -2.06
C GLY A 57 -4.65 9.89 -2.16
N GLU A 58 -5.11 10.26 -3.36
CA GLU A 58 -5.95 11.45 -3.55
C GLU A 58 -7.29 11.35 -2.80
N ARG A 59 -7.89 10.16 -2.77
CA ARG A 59 -9.13 9.90 -2.04
C ARG A 59 -8.94 10.03 -0.52
N VAL A 60 -7.84 9.50 0.01
CA VAL A 60 -7.44 9.69 1.42
C VAL A 60 -7.25 11.17 1.74
N GLN A 61 -6.59 11.93 0.85
CA GLN A 61 -6.41 13.36 1.07
C GLN A 61 -7.75 14.09 1.14
N ARG A 62 -8.68 13.84 0.20
CA ARG A 62 -10.03 14.43 0.24
C ARG A 62 -10.80 14.05 1.50
N HIS A 63 -10.63 12.82 1.99
CA HIS A 63 -11.23 12.39 3.25
C HIS A 63 -10.67 13.20 4.43
N ASN A 64 -9.35 13.37 4.51
CA ASN A 64 -8.71 14.17 5.55
C ASN A 64 -9.18 15.64 5.51
N ASP A 65 -9.29 16.22 4.31
CA ASP A 65 -9.82 17.57 4.13
C ASP A 65 -11.28 17.67 4.62
N ALA A 66 -12.09 16.64 4.38
CA ALA A 66 -13.47 16.55 4.88
C ALA A 66 -13.54 16.44 6.40
N VAL A 67 -12.62 15.69 7.04
CA VAL A 67 -12.49 15.63 8.50
C VAL A 67 -12.19 17.02 9.07
N VAL A 68 -11.22 17.73 8.51
CA VAL A 68 -10.86 19.09 8.94
C VAL A 68 -12.04 20.05 8.75
N ALA A 69 -12.73 19.98 7.61
CA ALA A 69 -13.92 20.79 7.36
C ALA A 69 -15.04 20.48 8.36
N GLN A 70 -15.22 19.22 8.75
CA GLN A 70 -16.21 18.80 9.75
C GLN A 70 -15.88 19.33 11.14
N GLN A 71 -14.61 19.30 11.53
CA GLN A 71 -14.15 19.89 12.79
C GLN A 71 -14.40 21.40 12.80
N ALA A 72 -14.05 22.10 11.71
CA ALA A 72 -14.31 23.53 11.58
C ALA A 72 -15.81 23.87 11.68
N ARG A 73 -16.68 23.08 11.05
CA ARG A 73 -18.14 23.23 11.17
C ARG A 73 -18.63 23.04 12.61
N SER A 74 -18.10 22.03 13.30
CA SER A 74 -18.45 21.75 14.70
C SER A 74 -18.01 22.90 15.62
N GLU A 75 -16.79 23.41 15.45
CA GLU A 75 -16.33 24.58 16.21
C GLU A 75 -17.14 25.84 15.93
N ALA A 76 -17.46 26.10 14.66
CA ALA A 76 -18.28 27.24 14.28
C ALA A 76 -19.67 27.17 14.92
N PHE A 77 -20.27 25.97 14.96
CA PHE A 77 -21.52 25.73 15.67
C PHE A 77 -21.38 26.05 17.16
N LEU A 78 -20.35 25.54 17.85
CA LEU A 78 -20.13 25.79 19.28
C LEU A 78 -19.92 27.29 19.60
N LYS A 79 -19.32 28.05 18.68
CA LYS A 79 -19.10 29.50 18.82
C LYS A 79 -20.37 30.32 18.50
N SER A 80 -21.34 29.74 17.78
CA SER A 80 -22.58 30.41 17.41
C SER A 80 -23.47 30.73 18.62
N PRO A 81 -24.42 31.68 18.52
CA PRO A 81 -25.40 31.93 19.58
C PRO A 81 -26.22 30.67 19.93
N LEU A 82 -26.56 29.86 18.93
CA LEU A 82 -27.31 28.62 19.12
C LEU A 82 -26.48 27.58 19.89
N GLY A 83 -25.19 27.42 19.54
CA GLY A 83 -24.28 26.51 20.23
C GLY A 83 -23.96 26.93 21.66
N ARG A 84 -23.93 28.24 21.94
CA ARG A 84 -23.67 28.80 23.28
C ARG A 84 -24.88 28.78 24.22
N ASN A 85 -26.10 28.69 23.69
CA ASN A 85 -27.33 28.66 24.49
C ASN A 85 -28.30 27.59 24.00
N ALA A 86 -28.03 26.34 24.35
CA ALA A 86 -28.85 25.18 24.00
C ALA A 86 -30.31 25.26 24.51
N ASN A 87 -30.59 26.11 25.49
CA ASN A 87 -31.91 26.28 26.09
C ASN A 87 -32.76 27.36 25.40
N GLY A 88 -32.20 28.13 24.46
CA GLY A 88 -32.90 29.23 23.78
C GLY A 88 -33.87 28.74 22.70
N ASP A 89 -33.42 27.82 21.85
CA ASP A 89 -34.22 27.13 20.84
C ASP A 89 -33.72 25.69 20.69
N ALA A 90 -34.26 24.80 21.53
CA ALA A 90 -33.87 23.39 21.57
C ALA A 90 -34.12 22.66 20.24
N ALA A 91 -35.16 23.06 19.49
CA ALA A 91 -35.50 22.42 18.23
C ALA A 91 -34.47 22.77 17.15
N ALA A 92 -34.06 24.03 17.05
CA ALA A 92 -32.98 24.44 16.16
C ALA A 92 -31.63 23.81 16.55
N TYR A 93 -31.33 23.77 17.85
CA TYR A 93 -30.10 23.15 18.36
C TYR A 93 -30.02 21.67 17.96
N ASN A 94 -31.08 20.91 18.21
CA ASN A 94 -31.13 19.48 17.90
C ASN A 94 -30.99 19.21 16.40
N ARG A 95 -31.59 20.04 15.53
CA ARG A 95 -31.40 19.92 14.07
C ARG A 95 -29.95 20.16 13.66
N ALA A 96 -29.29 21.15 14.25
CA ALA A 96 -27.89 21.45 13.95
C ALA A 96 -26.96 20.30 14.38
N ILE A 97 -27.18 19.74 15.58
CA ILE A 97 -26.45 18.55 16.04
C ILE A 97 -26.70 17.35 15.13
N ALA A 98 -27.96 17.11 14.72
CA ALA A 98 -28.28 16.00 13.80
C ALA A 98 -27.52 16.14 12.47
N ALA A 99 -27.45 17.35 11.90
CA ALA A 99 -26.68 17.60 10.68
C ALA A 99 -25.17 17.40 10.87
N LEU A 100 -24.62 17.80 12.03
CA LEU A 100 -23.21 17.53 12.35
C LEU A 100 -22.96 16.02 12.49
N ASN A 101 -23.84 15.28 13.17
CA ASN A 101 -23.71 13.83 13.31
C ASN A 101 -23.80 13.12 11.95
N GLU A 102 -24.73 13.51 11.10
CA GLU A 102 -24.85 12.97 9.75
C GLU A 102 -23.57 13.20 8.92
N GLY A 103 -22.98 14.40 9.02
CA GLY A 103 -21.69 14.71 8.38
C GLY A 103 -20.56 13.80 8.87
N SER A 104 -20.49 13.54 10.18
CA SER A 104 -19.53 12.61 10.77
C SER A 104 -19.77 11.16 10.30
N ASP A 105 -21.04 10.74 10.18
CA ASP A 105 -21.39 9.40 9.70
C ASP A 105 -20.98 9.19 8.24
N VAL A 106 -21.12 10.20 7.38
CA VAL A 106 -20.63 10.16 5.99
C VAL A 106 -19.12 9.96 5.97
N ILE A 107 -18.38 10.73 6.77
CA ILE A 107 -16.92 10.61 6.90
C ILE A 107 -16.52 9.22 7.39
N ASN A 108 -17.18 8.71 8.42
CA ASN A 108 -16.92 7.38 8.99
C ASN A 108 -17.17 6.24 7.97
N ARG A 109 -18.23 6.35 7.17
CA ARG A 109 -18.47 5.39 6.08
C ARG A 109 -17.40 5.47 5.00
N GLU A 110 -16.93 6.68 4.68
CA GLU A 110 -15.92 6.88 3.65
C GLU A 110 -14.56 6.29 4.06
N ILE A 111 -14.13 6.45 5.32
CA ILE A 111 -12.88 5.82 5.77
C ILE A 111 -12.95 4.30 5.76
N ALA A 112 -14.12 3.71 6.09
CA ALA A 112 -14.32 2.28 5.98
C ALA A 112 -14.26 1.80 4.52
N ALA A 113 -14.78 2.59 3.57
CA ALA A 113 -14.69 2.29 2.14
C ALA A 113 -13.26 2.41 1.62
N ILE A 114 -12.51 3.44 2.05
CA ILE A 114 -11.08 3.61 1.77
C ILE A 114 -10.29 2.39 2.28
N GLY A 115 -10.56 1.94 3.51
CA GLY A 115 -9.89 0.76 4.08
C GLY A 115 -10.09 -0.50 3.23
N LYS A 116 -11.32 -0.77 2.80
CA LYS A 116 -11.62 -1.90 1.89
C LYS A 116 -10.91 -1.78 0.54
N GLU A 117 -10.82 -0.57 0.00
CA GLU A 117 -10.09 -0.34 -1.26
C GLU A 117 -8.58 -0.54 -1.07
N GLN A 118 -8.02 -0.09 0.05
CA GLN A 118 -6.62 -0.31 0.41
C GLN A 118 -6.29 -1.80 0.51
N ASP A 119 -7.14 -2.59 1.16
CA ASP A 119 -6.98 -4.05 1.23
C ASP A 119 -7.01 -4.69 -0.17
N ALA A 120 -7.92 -4.25 -1.04
CA ALA A 120 -8.00 -4.73 -2.41
C ALA A 120 -6.77 -4.36 -3.25
N VAL A 121 -6.25 -3.14 -3.10
CA VAL A 121 -5.01 -2.71 -3.77
C VAL A 121 -3.81 -3.51 -3.24
N ASN A 122 -3.72 -3.74 -1.92
CA ASN A 122 -2.66 -4.55 -1.33
C ASN A 122 -2.68 -6.00 -1.81
N ALA A 123 -3.88 -6.60 -1.93
CA ALA A 123 -4.04 -7.93 -2.50
C ALA A 123 -3.57 -7.97 -3.96
N GLN A 124 -3.94 -6.98 -4.77
CA GLN A 124 -3.47 -6.87 -6.16
C GLN A 124 -1.95 -6.68 -6.26
N VAL A 125 -1.35 -5.88 -5.37
CA VAL A 125 0.11 -5.75 -5.27
C VAL A 125 0.75 -7.11 -5.00
N GLY A 126 0.20 -7.88 -4.05
CA GLY A 126 0.67 -9.22 -3.73
C GLY A 126 0.62 -10.16 -4.93
N GLU A 127 -0.51 -10.18 -5.65
CA GLU A 127 -0.69 -10.97 -6.86
C GLU A 127 0.29 -10.58 -7.98
N VAL A 128 0.41 -9.28 -8.26
CA VAL A 128 1.32 -8.77 -9.30
C VAL A 128 2.77 -9.06 -8.92
N ASN A 129 3.16 -8.89 -7.67
CA ASN A 129 4.50 -9.23 -7.20
C ASN A 129 4.78 -10.74 -7.34
N ALA A 130 3.85 -11.60 -6.91
CA ALA A 130 3.99 -13.04 -7.05
C ALA A 130 4.15 -13.47 -8.52
N ARG A 131 3.39 -12.84 -9.43
CA ARG A 131 3.44 -13.14 -10.87
C ARG A 131 4.70 -12.62 -11.55
N CYS A 132 5.17 -11.44 -11.16
CA CYS A 132 6.19 -10.70 -11.91
C CYS A 132 7.60 -10.72 -11.29
N ALA A 133 7.75 -10.99 -9.98
CA ALA A 133 9.04 -10.91 -9.29
C ALA A 133 10.07 -11.97 -9.72
N ALA A 134 9.63 -13.09 -10.27
CA ALA A 134 10.49 -14.19 -10.72
C ALA A 134 10.65 -14.26 -12.25
N GLN A 135 10.14 -13.27 -12.99
CA GLN A 135 10.29 -13.26 -14.44
C GLN A 135 11.73 -12.89 -14.81
N ALA A 136 12.51 -13.89 -15.20
CA ALA A 136 13.71 -13.66 -15.99
C ALA A 136 13.27 -13.26 -17.40
N VAL A 137 13.74 -12.14 -17.94
CA VAL A 137 13.40 -11.66 -19.28
C VAL A 137 14.69 -11.37 -20.03
N ASP A 138 14.69 -11.63 -21.34
CA ASP A 138 15.78 -11.20 -22.19
C ASP A 138 15.90 -9.66 -22.17
N ARG A 139 17.13 -9.15 -22.15
CA ARG A 139 17.38 -7.71 -22.06
C ARG A 139 16.82 -6.95 -23.27
N GLY A 140 16.93 -7.51 -24.48
CA GLY A 140 16.40 -6.87 -25.69
C GLY A 140 14.88 -6.78 -25.67
N ILE A 141 14.20 -7.83 -25.18
CA ILE A 141 12.75 -7.83 -24.97
C ILE A 141 12.35 -6.77 -23.94
N ALA A 142 13.07 -6.67 -22.81
CA ALA A 142 12.78 -5.71 -21.77
C ALA A 142 12.89 -4.27 -22.28
N GLU A 143 14.00 -3.94 -22.95
CA GLU A 143 14.24 -2.63 -23.55
C GLU A 143 13.21 -2.27 -24.63
N GLU A 144 12.79 -3.25 -25.43
CA GLU A 144 11.74 -3.05 -26.45
C GLU A 144 10.39 -2.72 -25.81
N VAL A 145 9.96 -3.50 -24.83
CA VAL A 145 8.68 -3.29 -24.13
C VAL A 145 8.69 -1.97 -23.36
N ASP A 146 9.77 -1.63 -22.67
CA ASP A 146 9.86 -0.36 -21.95
C ASP A 146 9.79 0.83 -22.92
N ARG A 147 10.42 0.74 -24.10
CA ARG A 147 10.28 1.74 -25.17
C ARG A 147 8.84 1.85 -25.69
N GLU A 148 8.16 0.73 -25.93
CA GLU A 148 6.76 0.70 -26.38
C GLU A 148 5.81 1.33 -25.35
N LEU A 149 6.07 1.12 -24.06
CA LEU A 149 5.27 1.67 -22.97
C LEU A 149 5.65 3.10 -22.58
N GLY A 150 6.63 3.70 -23.27
CA GLY A 150 7.13 5.05 -22.94
C GLY A 150 7.84 5.12 -21.58
N ALA A 151 8.25 3.97 -21.03
CA ALA A 151 9.08 3.92 -19.83
C ALA A 151 10.52 4.27 -20.23
N ALA A 152 11.08 5.33 -19.64
CA ALA A 152 12.49 5.63 -19.82
C ALA A 152 13.35 4.42 -19.38
N PRO A 153 14.41 4.06 -20.12
CA PRO A 153 15.33 3.02 -19.67
C PRO A 153 15.93 3.45 -18.32
N LYS A 154 15.82 2.57 -17.32
CA LYS A 154 16.44 2.76 -16.00
C LYS A 154 17.93 2.48 -16.03
#